data_AF-A0A7J8VM80-F1
#
_entry.id   AF-A0A7J8VM80-F1
#
_cell.length_a   1.000
_cell.length_b   1.000
_cell.length_c   1.000
_cell.angle_alpha   90.00
_cell.angle_beta   90.00
_cell.angle_gamma   90.00
#
_symmetry.space_group_name_H-M   'P 1'
#
loop_
_entity.id
_entity.type
_entity.pdbx_description
1 polymer ?
#
loop_
_entity_poly.entity_id
_entity_poly.type
_entity_poly.pdbx_seq_one_letter_code
_entity_poly.pdbx_strand_id
1 'polypeptide(L)'
;MVETTPNKLYSLTFSLGHARDKCKEPLAVMAFAGDQAQNFHYTPDSNSTFQVASVNFTAKAERTRVAFYSVYYNTRTDDMSSLCGPVVDDVRVWFSGSSRTKVQTLLGIGLAFSAYLLVLV
;
A
#
# COMPACT_ATOMS: atom_id res chain seq x y z
N MET A 1 15.94 4.15 -2.62
CA MET A 1 15.16 4.49 -1.40
C MET A 1 14.30 5.69 -1.70
N VAL A 2 13.06 5.70 -1.24
CA VAL A 2 12.11 6.81 -1.39
C VAL A 2 12.29 7.82 -0.26
N GLU A 3 12.02 9.10 -0.53
CA GLU A 3 12.04 10.15 0.49
C GLU A 3 10.78 10.08 1.33
N THR A 4 10.96 10.17 2.64
CA THR A 4 9.89 10.11 3.63
C THR A 4 10.22 11.05 4.79
N THR A 5 9.36 11.12 5.79
CA THR A 5 9.58 11.94 6.99
C THR A 5 9.46 11.01 8.20
N PRO A 6 10.42 11.01 9.14
CA PRO A 6 10.35 10.21 10.35
C PRO A 6 9.02 10.38 11.08
N ASN A 7 8.51 9.29 11.64
CA ASN A 7 7.28 9.23 12.43
C ASN A 7 5.99 9.61 11.68
N LYS A 8 6.01 9.59 10.34
CA LYS A 8 4.83 9.79 9.50
C LYS A 8 4.36 8.48 8.88
N LEU A 9 3.03 8.31 8.84
CA LEU A 9 2.38 7.13 8.27
C LEU A 9 2.28 7.25 6.74
N TYR A 10 2.65 6.17 6.05
CA TYR A 10 2.59 6.03 4.61
C TYR A 10 1.91 4.71 4.23
N SER A 11 1.45 4.64 2.99
CA SER A 11 0.99 3.43 2.33
C SER A 11 1.83 3.21 1.07
N LEU A 12 2.47 2.04 1.00
CA LEU A 12 3.09 1.52 -0.22
C LEU A 12 2.03 0.70 -0.94
N THR A 13 1.61 1.10 -2.13
CA THR A 13 0.66 0.37 -2.98
C THR A 13 1.36 -0.13 -4.24
N PHE A 14 0.94 -1.27 -4.76
CA PHE A 14 1.50 -1.83 -5.99
C PHE A 14 0.53 -2.83 -6.63
N SER A 15 0.71 -3.07 -7.92
CA SER A 15 0.06 -4.14 -8.67
C SER A 15 0.96 -5.37 -8.73
N LEU A 16 0.39 -6.56 -8.53
CA LEU A 16 1.07 -7.86 -8.54
C LEU A 16 0.39 -8.79 -9.54
N GLY A 17 1.12 -9.30 -10.52
CA GLY A 17 0.57 -10.18 -11.54
C GLY A 17 1.59 -11.14 -12.14
N HIS A 18 1.31 -11.59 -13.35
CA HIS A 18 2.13 -12.54 -14.12
C HIS A 18 2.47 -11.99 -15.51
N ALA A 19 3.61 -12.41 -16.08
CA ALA A 19 4.10 -11.94 -17.38
C ALA A 19 3.46 -12.64 -18.58
N ARG A 20 2.56 -13.62 -18.36
CA ARG A 20 2.02 -14.53 -19.41
C ARG A 20 3.11 -15.30 -20.17
N ASP A 21 4.22 -15.57 -19.51
CA ASP A 21 5.40 -16.30 -20.00
C ASP A 21 5.37 -17.80 -19.62
N LYS A 22 4.18 -18.32 -19.28
CA LYS A 22 3.94 -19.68 -18.79
C LYS A 22 4.65 -20.02 -17.47
N CYS A 23 4.96 -19.02 -16.66
CA CYS A 23 5.49 -19.25 -15.32
C CYS A 23 4.52 -20.09 -14.48
N LYS A 24 5.06 -21.07 -13.74
CA LYS A 24 4.25 -21.93 -12.89
C LYS A 24 3.65 -21.15 -11.72
N GLU A 25 2.34 -21.30 -11.51
CA GLU A 25 1.59 -20.73 -10.40
C GLU A 25 1.55 -21.70 -9.20
N PRO A 26 1.36 -21.19 -7.96
CA PRO A 26 1.11 -19.79 -7.58
C PRO A 26 2.38 -18.91 -7.60
N LEU A 27 2.19 -17.60 -7.72
CA LEU A 27 3.24 -16.61 -7.58
C LEU A 27 3.13 -15.91 -6.21
N ALA A 28 4.22 -15.31 -5.73
CA ALA A 28 4.17 -14.53 -4.50
C ALA A 28 5.34 -13.54 -4.39
N VAL A 29 5.06 -12.39 -3.79
CA VAL A 29 6.05 -11.34 -3.51
C VAL A 29 6.03 -10.99 -2.03
N MET A 30 7.20 -10.88 -1.43
CA MET A 30 7.42 -10.23 -0.14
C MET A 30 7.76 -8.76 -0.38
N ALA A 31 6.87 -7.86 0.04
CA ALA A 31 7.09 -6.42 -0.07
C ALA A 31 7.63 -5.87 1.25
N PHE A 32 8.64 -5.03 1.17
CA PHE A 32 9.30 -4.38 2.31
C PHE A 32 9.16 -2.86 2.19
N ALA A 33 8.86 -2.21 3.31
CA ALA A 33 8.93 -0.76 3.48
C ALA A 33 9.59 -0.44 4.83
N GLY A 34 10.90 -0.18 4.79
CA GLY A 34 11.70 -0.05 6.01
C GLY A 34 11.81 -1.39 6.74
N ASP A 35 11.30 -1.44 7.97
CA ASP A 35 11.23 -2.66 8.78
C ASP A 35 9.90 -3.40 8.67
N GLN A 36 8.92 -2.84 7.95
CA GLN A 36 7.66 -3.51 7.68
C GLN A 36 7.81 -4.44 6.48
N ALA A 37 7.30 -5.66 6.62
CA ALA A 37 7.34 -6.66 5.56
C ALA A 37 6.04 -7.46 5.52
N GLN A 38 5.54 -7.73 4.32
CA GLN A 38 4.32 -8.51 4.14
C GLN A 38 4.41 -9.38 2.89
N ASN A 39 3.94 -10.62 3.01
CA ASN A 39 3.85 -11.57 1.91
C ASN A 39 2.49 -11.46 1.22
N PHE A 40 2.52 -11.40 -0.11
CA PHE A 40 1.34 -11.38 -0.96
C PHE A 40 1.41 -12.54 -1.94
N HIS A 41 0.45 -13.45 -1.82
CA HIS A 41 0.27 -14.57 -2.74
C HIS A 41 -0.67 -14.15 -3.87
N TYR A 42 -0.35 -14.61 -5.08
CA TYR A 42 -1.11 -14.33 -6.30
C TYR A 42 -1.34 -15.62 -7.09
N THR A 43 -2.60 -15.89 -7.35
CA THR A 43 -3.06 -16.88 -8.32
C THR A 43 -4.05 -16.15 -9.22
N PRO A 44 -3.89 -16.17 -10.56
CA PRO A 44 -4.85 -15.57 -11.46
C PRO A 44 -6.24 -16.15 -11.24
N ASP A 45 -7.25 -15.28 -11.27
CA ASP A 45 -8.64 -15.67 -11.35
C ASP A 45 -9.24 -15.21 -12.69
N SER A 46 -10.49 -15.58 -12.97
CA SER A 46 -11.15 -15.23 -14.24
C SER A 46 -11.44 -13.73 -14.38
N ASN A 47 -11.35 -12.94 -13.31
CA ASN A 47 -11.82 -11.57 -13.26
C ASN A 47 -10.68 -10.57 -13.45
N SER A 48 -9.44 -10.92 -13.10
CA SER A 48 -8.30 -10.03 -13.24
C SER A 48 -6.99 -10.75 -13.57
N THR A 49 -6.18 -10.09 -14.39
CA THR A 49 -4.80 -10.51 -14.71
C THR A 49 -3.79 -10.03 -13.68
N PHE A 50 -4.24 -9.25 -12.68
CA PHE A 50 -3.42 -8.77 -11.59
C PHE A 50 -4.20 -8.45 -10.31
N GLN A 51 -3.44 -8.54 -9.24
CA GLN A 51 -3.55 -8.04 -7.89
C GLN A 51 -3.35 -6.56 -7.59
N VAL A 52 -4.16 -5.85 -6.79
CA VAL A 52 -3.65 -4.64 -6.10
C VAL A 52 -3.41 -4.96 -4.63
N ALA A 53 -2.23 -4.60 -4.13
CA ALA A 53 -1.79 -4.86 -2.76
C ALA A 53 -1.22 -3.59 -2.11
N SER A 54 -1.20 -3.57 -0.77
CA SER A 54 -0.64 -2.44 -0.03
C SER A 54 0.01 -2.85 1.29
N VAL A 55 1.04 -2.09 1.69
CA VAL A 55 1.74 -2.18 2.98
C VAL A 55 1.71 -0.80 3.62
N ASN A 56 1.06 -0.70 4.78
CA ASN A 56 1.12 0.52 5.59
C ASN A 56 2.36 0.49 6.46
N PHE A 57 3.08 1.61 6.54
CA PHE A 57 4.30 1.71 7.33
C PHE A 57 4.51 3.11 7.90
N THR A 58 5.15 3.17 9.06
CA THR A 58 5.63 4.43 9.65
C THR A 58 7.09 4.59 9.29
N ALA A 59 7.45 5.69 8.62
CA ALA A 59 8.83 5.94 8.23
C ALA A 59 9.71 6.19 9.47
N LYS A 60 10.90 5.58 9.52
CA LYS A 60 11.86 5.72 10.63
C LYS A 60 12.98 6.73 10.39
N ALA A 61 13.13 7.17 9.14
CA ALA A 61 14.19 8.07 8.70
C ALA A 61 13.68 8.92 7.52
N GLU A 62 14.47 9.91 7.10
CA GLU A 62 14.18 10.78 5.93
C GLU A 62 14.14 10.01 4.60
N ARG A 63 14.62 8.76 4.58
CA ARG A 63 14.53 7.87 3.42
C ARG A 63 14.10 6.48 3.87
N THR A 64 13.17 5.88 3.14
CA THR A 64 12.72 4.49 3.37
C THR A 64 13.15 3.60 2.22
N ARG A 65 13.72 2.44 2.55
CA ARG A 65 14.01 1.40 1.56
C ARG A 65 12.71 0.65 1.25
N VAL A 66 12.35 0.64 -0.02
CA VAL A 66 11.30 -0.23 -0.57
C VAL A 66 11.99 -1.36 -1.33
N ALA A 67 11.56 -2.59 -1.12
CA ALA A 67 12.07 -3.76 -1.83
C ALA A 67 10.96 -4.79 -2.05
N PHE A 68 11.09 -5.57 -3.10
CA PHE A 68 10.18 -6.66 -3.44
C PHE A 68 11.02 -7.90 -3.72
N TYR A 69 10.80 -8.97 -2.98
CA TYR A 69 11.48 -10.25 -3.22
C TYR A 69 10.45 -11.26 -3.73
N SER A 70 10.79 -11.99 -4.79
CA SER A 70 10.03 -13.18 -5.15
C SER A 70 10.16 -14.20 -4.02
N VAL A 71 9.04 -14.73 -3.55
CA VAL A 71 9.02 -15.74 -2.48
C VAL A 71 9.38 -17.12 -3.04
N TYR A 72 9.04 -17.37 -4.31
CA TYR A 72 9.22 -18.66 -4.96
C TYR A 72 10.26 -18.61 -6.06
N TYR A 73 10.99 -19.71 -6.24
CA TYR A 73 11.86 -19.98 -7.39
C TYR A 73 11.06 -20.75 -8.44
N ASN A 74 10.12 -20.07 -9.10
CA ASN A 74 9.28 -20.69 -10.10
C ASN A 74 10.05 -20.89 -11.41
N THR A 75 9.68 -21.93 -12.15
CA THR A 75 10.15 -22.19 -13.50
C THR A 75 8.99 -22.17 -14.49
N ARG A 76 9.32 -21.93 -15.77
CA ARG A 76 8.34 -21.99 -16.84
C ARG A 76 7.82 -23.41 -17.02
N THR A 77 6.55 -23.53 -17.36
CA THR A 77 5.87 -24.83 -17.52
C THR A 77 6.20 -25.53 -18.84
N ASP A 78 6.75 -24.82 -19.84
CA ASP A 78 7.07 -25.41 -21.15
C ASP A 78 8.49 -25.95 -21.29
N ASP A 79 9.48 -25.39 -20.58
CA ASP A 79 10.86 -25.89 -20.56
C ASP A 79 11.31 -26.45 -19.19
N MET A 80 10.48 -26.28 -18.16
CA MET A 80 10.68 -26.76 -16.79
C MET A 80 11.98 -26.33 -16.11
N SER A 81 12.72 -25.38 -16.70
CA SER A 81 14.10 -25.07 -16.30
C SER A 81 14.40 -23.57 -16.27
N SER A 82 13.75 -22.77 -17.14
CA SER A 82 13.92 -21.33 -17.12
C SER A 82 13.26 -20.73 -15.89
N LEU A 83 14.03 -19.99 -15.09
CA LEU A 83 13.52 -19.23 -13.95
C LEU A 83 12.59 -18.11 -14.43
N CYS A 84 11.48 -17.95 -13.72
CA CYS A 84 10.48 -16.93 -13.94
C CYS A 84 9.88 -16.51 -12.59
N GLY A 85 9.02 -15.50 -12.60
CA GLY A 85 8.45 -15.01 -11.35
C GLY A 85 7.31 -14.01 -11.52
N PRO A 86 6.85 -13.46 -10.39
CA PRO A 86 5.83 -12.43 -10.36
C PRO A 86 6.30 -11.13 -11.03
N VAL A 87 5.34 -10.41 -11.62
CA VAL A 87 5.52 -9.04 -12.13
C VAL A 87 4.93 -8.07 -11.13
N VAL A 88 5.68 -7.01 -10.81
CA VAL A 88 5.25 -5.90 -9.96
C VAL A 88 5.22 -4.64 -10.79
N ASP A 89 4.12 -3.89 -10.73
CA ASP A 89 3.94 -2.64 -11.45
C ASP A 89 3.17 -1.61 -10.61
N ASP A 90 3.05 -0.37 -11.09
CA ASP A 90 2.33 0.75 -10.46
C ASP A 90 2.69 0.97 -8.98
N VAL A 91 3.98 0.92 -8.67
CA VAL A 91 4.49 1.09 -7.30
C VAL A 91 4.38 2.55 -6.88
N ARG A 92 3.62 2.81 -5.81
CA ARG A 92 3.41 4.15 -5.25
C ARG A 92 3.63 4.15 -3.76
N VAL A 93 4.26 5.20 -3.25
CA VAL A 93 4.33 5.50 -1.82
C VAL A 93 3.62 6.81 -1.60
N TRP A 94 2.56 6.79 -0.79
CA TRP A 94 1.77 7.97 -0.50
C TRP A 94 1.56 8.14 1.01
N PHE A 95 1.47 9.37 1.49
CA PHE A 95 1.18 9.62 2.89
C PHE A 95 -0.28 9.24 3.18
N SER A 96 -0.51 8.53 4.27
CA SER A 96 -1.87 8.25 4.74
C SER A 96 -2.43 9.55 5.32
N GLY A 97 -3.40 10.16 4.63
CA GLY A 97 -3.90 11.50 4.94
C GLY A 97 -4.29 11.69 6.41
N SER A 98 -4.00 12.88 6.94
CA SER A 98 -4.51 13.31 8.25
C SER A 98 -6.02 13.46 8.17
N SER A 99 -6.76 12.67 8.93
CA SER A 99 -8.18 12.95 9.19
C SER A 99 -8.23 14.24 10.03
N ARG A 100 -8.55 15.39 9.40
CA ARG A 100 -8.86 16.61 10.16
C ARG A 100 -10.03 16.27 11.07
N THR A 101 -9.77 16.18 12.37
CA THR A 101 -10.80 16.00 13.39
C THR A 101 -11.83 17.12 13.22
N LYS A 102 -13.03 16.78 12.73
CA LYS A 102 -14.13 17.73 12.43
C LYS A 102 -14.72 18.39 13.69
N VAL A 103 -14.06 18.27 14.84
CA VAL A 103 -14.49 18.70 16.17
C VAL A 103 -14.60 20.23 16.27
N GLN A 104 -13.81 20.99 15.52
CA GLN A 104 -13.83 22.45 15.59
C GLN A 104 -15.12 23.08 15.03
N THR A 105 -15.79 22.41 14.09
CA THR A 105 -17.01 22.93 13.44
C THR A 105 -18.24 22.85 14.35
N LEU A 106 -18.34 21.81 15.19
CA LEU A 106 -19.48 21.63 16.11
C LEU A 106 -19.40 22.60 17.30
N LEU A 107 -18.20 22.87 17.82
CA LEU A 107 -17.99 23.84 18.91
C LEU A 107 -18.30 25.28 18.46
N GLY A 108 -17.94 25.66 17.23
CA GLY A 108 -18.19 27.00 16.71
C GLY A 108 -19.68 27.33 16.52
N ILE A 109 -20.48 26.36 16.06
CA ILE A 109 -21.93 26.55 15.87
C ILE A 109 -22.67 26.61 17.21
N GLY A 110 -22.30 25.76 18.17
CA GLY A 110 -22.93 25.75 19.50
C GLY A 110 -22.73 27.07 20.26
N LEU A 111 -21.53 27.66 20.18
CA LEU A 111 -21.21 28.94 20.82
C LEU A 111 -21.94 30.11 20.16
N ALA A 112 -22.06 30.13 18.82
CA ALA A 112 -22.79 31.17 18.10
C ALA A 112 -24.30 31.14 18.39
N PHE A 113 -24.89 29.95 18.48
CA PHE A 113 -26.32 29.78 18.78
C PHE A 113 -26.64 30.19 20.23
N SER A 114 -25.76 29.83 21.18
CA SER A 114 -25.84 30.28 22.58
C SER A 114 -25.74 31.80 22.70
N ALA A 115 -24.79 32.43 22.00
CA ALA A 115 -24.65 33.89 22.01
C ALA A 115 -25.88 34.60 21.41
N TYR A 116 -26.45 34.06 20.34
CA TYR A 116 -27.66 34.64 19.72
C TYR A 116 -28.88 34.55 20.65
N LEU A 117 -29.06 33.44 21.37
CA LEU A 117 -30.11 33.29 22.38
C LEU A 117 -29.94 34.26 23.57
N LEU A 118 -28.71 34.55 23.98
CA LEU A 118 -28.44 35.51 25.07
C LEU A 118 -28.70 36.98 24.67
N VAL A 119 -28.66 37.31 23.36
CA VAL A 119 -28.93 38.67 22.86
C VAL A 119 -30.43 38.93 22.63
N LEU A 120 -31.23 37.86 22.52
CA LEU A 120 -32.68 37.93 22.26
C LEU A 120 -33.55 37.87 23.54
N VAL A 121 -32.95 37.82 24.73
CA VAL A 121 -33.63 37.88 26.03
C VAL A 121 -33.44 39.25 26.67
#